data_AF-A0A969FYG8-F1
#
_entry.id   AF-A0A969FYG8-F1
#
_cell.length_a   1.000
_cell.length_b   1.000
_cell.length_c   1.000
_cell.angle_alpha   90.00
_cell.angle_beta   90.00
_cell.angle_gamma   90.00
#
_symmetry.space_group_name_H-M   'P 1'
#
loop_
_entity.id
_entity.type
_entity.pdbx_description
1 polymer ?
#
loop_
_entity_poly.entity_id
_entity_poly.type
_entity_poly.pdbx_seq_one_letter_code
_entity_poly.pdbx_strand_id
1 'polypeptide(L)'
;MLFSVAIFAARLLLPMALVVPLFGTIFIPLSEANGVNAWLIAFIILVISDGWFFPYQYSPKLLFSSITENLGFFNEKLLNQGNMLMNIMRLFVIYTSFFYWKWLGIL
;
A
#
# COMPACT_ATOMS: atom_id res chain seq x y z
N MET A 1 -3.89 8.14 -11.04
CA MET A 1 -3.31 9.01 -9.98
C MET A 1 -4.34 9.43 -8.93
N LEU A 2 -5.51 9.99 -9.29
CA LEU A 2 -6.51 10.43 -8.30
C LEU A 2 -6.99 9.31 -7.37
N PHE A 3 -7.24 8.11 -7.90
CA PHE A 3 -7.68 6.96 -7.08
C PHE A 3 -6.59 6.45 -6.13
N SER A 4 -5.32 6.52 -6.53
CA SER A 4 -4.16 6.14 -5.71
C SER A 4 -4.08 7.01 -4.45
N VAL A 5 -4.37 8.30 -4.60
CA VAL A 5 -4.46 9.25 -3.47
C VAL A 5 -5.65 8.91 -2.57
N ALA A 6 -6.79 8.50 -3.12
CA ALA A 6 -7.94 8.08 -2.34
C ALA A 6 -7.66 6.82 -1.50
N ILE A 7 -6.98 5.81 -2.07
CA ILE A 7 -6.55 4.60 -1.34
C ILE A 7 -5.61 4.99 -0.20
N PHE A 8 -4.65 5.88 -0.49
CA PHE A 8 -3.71 6.38 0.49
C PHE A 8 -4.40 7.11 1.65
N ALA A 9 -5.33 8.01 1.35
CA ALA A 9 -6.11 8.73 2.35
C ALA A 9 -6.97 7.78 3.19
N ALA A 10 -7.61 6.79 2.57
CA ALA A 10 -8.38 5.77 3.27
C ALA A 10 -7.51 4.95 4.22
N ARG A 11 -6.27 4.61 3.82
CA ARG A 11 -5.32 3.90 4.68
C ARG A 11 -4.98 4.65 5.96
N LEU A 12 -5.00 5.98 5.95
CA LEU A 12 -4.79 6.79 7.17
C LEU A 12 -5.83 6.49 8.26
N LEU A 13 -7.02 6.03 7.88
CA LEU A 13 -8.12 5.77 8.82
C LEU A 13 -8.43 4.27 8.95
N LEU A 14 -8.20 3.50 7.89
CA LEU A 14 -8.67 2.12 7.77
C LEU A 14 -7.51 1.12 7.65
N PRO A 15 -7.62 -0.06 8.31
CA PRO A 15 -6.66 -1.15 8.16
C PRO A 15 -6.68 -1.75 6.73
N MET A 16 -5.54 -2.32 6.33
CA MET A 16 -5.35 -2.92 4.99
C MET A 16 -6.42 -3.97 4.67
N ALA A 17 -6.78 -4.79 5.66
CA ALA A 17 -7.80 -5.84 5.53
C ALA A 17 -9.19 -5.30 5.13
N LEU A 18 -9.47 -4.01 5.37
CA LEU A 18 -10.70 -3.36 4.93
C LEU A 18 -10.52 -2.61 3.60
N VAL A 19 -9.40 -1.89 3.44
CA VAL A 19 -9.16 -1.07 2.24
C VAL A 19 -9.06 -1.91 0.98
N VAL A 20 -8.32 -3.03 1.01
CA VAL A 20 -8.12 -3.88 -0.18
C VAL A 20 -9.44 -4.42 -0.75
N PRO A 21 -10.31 -5.10 0.02
CA PRO A 21 -11.57 -5.60 -0.52
C PRO A 21 -12.53 -4.47 -0.88
N LEU A 22 -12.61 -3.39 -0.08
CA LEU A 22 -13.53 -2.27 -0.35
C LEU A 22 -13.19 -1.52 -1.64
N PHE A 23 -11.91 -1.24 -1.86
CA PHE A 23 -11.47 -0.60 -3.10
C PHE A 23 -11.47 -1.60 -4.26
N GLY A 24 -11.13 -2.86 -4.01
CA GLY A 24 -11.17 -3.91 -5.04
C GLY A 24 -12.57 -4.08 -5.64
N THR A 25 -13.61 -4.18 -4.80
CA THR A 25 -15.00 -4.36 -5.26
C THR A 25 -15.54 -3.17 -6.05
N ILE A 26 -15.00 -1.97 -5.82
CA ILE A 26 -15.43 -0.75 -6.53
C ILE A 26 -14.60 -0.54 -7.80
N PHE A 27 -13.28 -0.52 -7.67
CA PHE A 27 -12.39 -0.04 -8.73
C PHE A 27 -12.04 -1.11 -9.76
N ILE A 28 -12.04 -2.40 -9.40
CA ILE A 28 -11.77 -3.47 -10.38
C ILE A 28 -12.90 -3.51 -11.42
N PRO A 29 -14.19 -3.65 -11.06
CA PRO A 29 -15.26 -3.66 -12.06
C PRO A 29 -15.36 -2.34 -12.85
N LEU A 30 -15.11 -1.20 -12.18
CA LEU A 30 -15.09 0.11 -12.83
C LEU A 30 -13.99 0.19 -13.89
N SER A 31 -12.84 -0.42 -13.66
CA SER A 31 -11.74 -0.42 -14.63
C SER A 31 -12.07 -1.21 -15.88
N GLU A 32 -12.70 -2.38 -15.73
CA GLU A 32 -13.14 -3.22 -16.85
C GLU A 32 -14.19 -2.48 -17.69
N ALA A 33 -15.14 -1.79 -17.04
CA ALA A 33 -16.15 -0.99 -17.72
C ALA A 33 -15.58 0.19 -18.52
N ASN A 34 -14.36 0.66 -18.21
CA ASN A 34 -13.68 1.75 -18.89
C ASN A 34 -12.54 1.27 -19.81
N GLY A 35 -12.42 -0.04 -20.05
CA GLY A 35 -11.37 -0.63 -20.89
C GLY A 35 -9.96 -0.54 -20.30
N VAL A 36 -9.84 -0.26 -18.99
CA VAL A 36 -8.57 -0.25 -18.27
C VAL A 36 -8.28 -1.64 -17.75
N ASN A 37 -7.02 -2.08 -17.84
CA ASN A 37 -6.62 -3.39 -17.36
C ASN A 37 -6.80 -3.50 -15.83
N ALA A 38 -7.76 -4.34 -15.42
CA ALA A 38 -8.10 -4.63 -14.03
C ALA A 38 -6.92 -5.07 -13.16
N TRP A 39 -5.95 -5.78 -13.75
CA TRP A 39 -4.77 -6.24 -13.04
C TRP A 39 -3.89 -5.08 -12.57
N LEU A 40 -3.78 -4.01 -13.37
CA LEU A 40 -3.04 -2.80 -13.00
C LEU A 40 -3.68 -2.11 -11.81
N ILE A 41 -5.01 -2.06 -11.77
CA ILE A 41 -5.76 -1.46 -10.67
C ILE A 41 -5.60 -2.29 -9.39
N ALA A 42 -5.74 -3.62 -9.49
CA ALA A 42 -5.51 -4.52 -8.36
C ALA A 42 -4.07 -4.38 -7.81
N PHE A 43 -3.07 -4.33 -8.69
CA PHE A 43 -1.68 -4.11 -8.31
C PHE A 43 -1.51 -2.79 -7.53
N ILE A 44 -2.05 -1.69 -8.03
CA ILE A 44 -1.94 -0.38 -7.36
C ILE A 44 -2.63 -0.40 -6.00
N ILE A 45 -3.81 -1.02 -5.89
CA ILE A 45 -4.53 -1.18 -4.61
C ILE A 45 -3.65 -1.93 -3.61
N LEU A 46 -3.08 -3.06 -4.01
CA LEU A 46 -2.26 -3.89 -3.13
C LEU A 46 -0.99 -3.15 -2.66
N VAL A 47 -0.24 -2.55 -3.59
CA VAL A 47 1.04 -1.90 -3.28
C VAL A 47 0.84 -0.70 -2.35
N ILE A 48 -0.18 0.13 -2.58
CA ILE A 48 -0.48 1.29 -1.72
C ILE A 48 -1.03 0.82 -0.38
N SER A 49 -1.93 -0.16 -0.37
CA SER A 49 -2.59 -0.62 0.86
C SER A 49 -1.64 -1.32 1.82
N ASP A 50 -0.57 -1.92 1.32
CA ASP A 50 0.43 -2.60 2.14
C ASP A 50 1.37 -1.63 2.89
N GLY A 51 1.40 -0.35 2.49
CA GLY A 51 2.09 0.71 3.25
C GLY A 51 1.37 1.07 4.56
N TRP A 52 2.12 1.47 5.59
CA TRP A 52 1.60 2.05 6.84
C TRP A 52 2.45 3.24 7.26
N PHE A 53 1.84 4.24 7.89
CA PHE A 53 2.51 5.45 8.39
C PHE A 53 2.51 5.51 9.91
N PHE A 54 1.44 5.02 10.52
CA PHE A 54 1.26 4.96 11.96
C PHE A 54 1.32 3.50 12.43
N PRO A 55 1.95 3.21 13.58
CA PRO A 55 2.09 1.86 14.11
C PRO A 55 0.79 1.07 14.24
N TYR A 56 -0.33 1.73 14.55
CA TYR A 56 -1.62 1.07 14.74
C TYR A 56 -2.21 0.45 13.45
N GLN A 57 -1.75 0.90 12.27
CA GLN A 57 -2.28 0.45 10.98
C GLN A 57 -1.76 -0.93 10.55
N TYR A 58 -0.77 -1.47 11.27
CA TYR A 58 -0.05 -2.68 10.90
C TYR A 58 0.14 -3.61 12.10
N SER A 59 -0.80 -4.54 12.25
CA SER A 59 -0.86 -5.50 13.35
C SER A 59 0.44 -6.29 13.59
N PRO A 60 1.19 -6.73 12.55
CA PRO A 60 2.44 -7.46 12.78
C PRO A 60 3.49 -6.63 13.53
N LYS A 61 3.54 -5.31 13.32
CA LYS A 61 4.45 -4.42 14.08
C LYS A 61 4.01 -4.28 15.53
N LEU A 62 2.70 -4.16 15.79
CA LEU A 62 2.18 -4.15 17.17
C LEU A 62 2.50 -5.43 17.91
N LEU A 63 2.30 -6.59 17.27
CA LEU A 63 2.62 -7.89 17.85
C LEU A 63 4.12 -8.01 18.12
N PHE A 64 4.95 -7.63 17.16
CA PHE A 64 6.39 -7.63 17.30
C PHE A 64 6.85 -6.74 18.47
N SER A 65 6.38 -5.50 18.55
CA SER A 65 6.70 -4.60 19.66
C SER A 65 6.23 -5.21 20.99
N SER A 66 5.02 -5.76 21.09
CA SER A 66 4.50 -6.34 22.34
C SER A 66 5.34 -7.49 22.92
N ILE A 67 6.04 -8.23 22.06
CA ILE A 67 6.90 -9.36 22.46
C ILE A 67 8.32 -8.87 22.79
N THR A 68 8.77 -7.79 22.14
CA THR A 68 10.19 -7.37 22.16
C THR A 68 10.48 -6.12 23.00
N GLU A 69 9.47 -5.35 23.39
CA GLU A 69 9.63 -4.08 24.12
C GLU A 69 10.42 -4.24 25.41
N ASN A 70 10.16 -5.32 26.15
CA ASN A 70 10.83 -5.61 27.43
C ASN A 70 12.23 -6.22 27.27
N LEU A 71 12.63 -6.58 26.05
CA LEU A 71 13.93 -7.20 25.78
C LEU A 71 15.02 -6.18 25.44
N GLY A 72 14.65 -4.91 25.15
CA GLY A 72 15.60 -3.84 24.85
C GLY A 72 16.43 -4.04 23.57
N PHE A 73 16.15 -5.08 22.79
CA PHE A 73 16.95 -5.45 21.61
C PHE A 73 16.68 -4.60 20.36
N PHE A 74 15.66 -3.74 20.38
CA PHE A 74 15.13 -3.17 19.15
C PHE A 74 15.07 -1.64 19.12
N ASN A 75 15.54 -1.06 18.01
CA ASN A 75 15.51 0.37 17.79
C ASN A 75 14.26 0.78 17.00
N GLU A 76 13.20 1.17 17.72
CA GLU A 76 11.93 1.65 17.15
C GLU A 76 12.12 2.81 16.15
N LYS A 77 13.09 3.70 16.39
CA LYS A 77 13.36 4.83 15.49
C LYS A 77 13.87 4.34 14.13
N LEU A 78 14.80 3.37 14.14
CA LEU A 78 15.34 2.79 12.90
C LEU A 78 14.27 2.04 12.10
N LEU A 79 13.39 1.29 12.78
CA LEU A 79 12.26 0.61 12.12
C LEU A 79 11.31 1.59 11.46
N ASN A 80 10.92 2.65 12.18
CA ASN A 80 10.01 3.66 11.66
C ASN A 80 10.64 4.41 10.47
N GLN A 81 11.95 4.69 10.51
CA GLN A 81 12.69 5.26 9.37
C GLN A 81 12.73 4.30 8.17
N GLY A 82 13.00 3.02 8.40
CA GLY A 82 12.96 2.00 7.35
C GLY A 82 11.58 1.85 6.71
N ASN A 83 10.53 1.91 7.52
CA ASN A 83 9.15 1.92 7.02
C ASN A 83 8.84 3.16 6.17
N MET A 84 9.27 4.35 6.60
CA MET A 84 9.10 5.57 5.82
C MET A 84 9.80 5.49 4.46
N LEU A 85 11.03 4.95 4.44
CA LEU A 85 11.76 4.68 3.20
C LEU A 85 11.00 3.68 2.31
N MET A 86 10.45 2.62 2.90
CA MET A 86 9.66 1.64 2.15
C MET A 86 8.41 2.25 1.51
N ASN A 87 7.72 3.17 2.20
CA ASN A 87 6.59 3.90 1.63
C ASN A 87 7.00 4.77 0.42
N ILE A 88 8.15 5.44 0.51
CA ILE A 88 8.69 6.22 -0.62
C ILE A 88 9.02 5.29 -1.80
N MET A 89 9.65 4.15 -1.51
CA MET A 89 9.96 3.14 -2.53
C MET A 89 8.71 2.58 -3.20
N ARG A 90 7.61 2.37 -2.47
CA ARG A 90 6.32 1.95 -3.06
C ARG A 90 5.79 2.95 -4.08
N LEU A 91 5.85 4.25 -3.78
CA LEU A 91 5.44 5.28 -4.74
C LEU A 91 6.32 5.26 -5.99
N PHE A 92 7.63 5.07 -5.80
CA PHE A 92 8.59 4.95 -6.91
C PHE A 92 8.32 3.70 -7.77
N VAL A 93 8.01 2.56 -7.14
CA VAL A 93 7.65 1.31 -7.83
C VAL A 93 6.39 1.50 -8.67
N ILE A 94 5.35 2.13 -8.13
CA ILE A 94 4.12 2.40 -8.90
C ILE A 94 4.46 3.28 -10.11
N TYR A 95 5.20 4.37 -9.91
CA TYR A 95 5.58 5.29 -10.98
C TYR A 95 6.40 4.62 -12.09
N THR A 96 7.40 3.83 -11.72
CA THR A 96 8.24 3.09 -12.68
C THR A 96 7.48 1.96 -13.37
N SER A 97 6.50 1.36 -12.70
CA SER A 97 5.64 0.35 -13.29
C SER A 97 4.81 0.90 -14.46
N PHE A 98 4.36 2.16 -14.42
CA PHE A 98 3.68 2.79 -15.56
C PHE A 98 4.53 2.80 -16.83
N PHE A 99 5.83 3.06 -16.71
CA PHE A 99 6.75 3.01 -17.85
C PHE A 99 6.84 1.60 -18.43
N TYR A 100 6.98 0.60 -17.55
CA TYR A 100 7.02 -0.81 -17.94
C TYR A 100 5.71 -1.28 -18.60
N TRP A 101 4.56 -0.91 -18.06
CA TRP A 101 3.25 -1.27 -18.61
C TRP A 101 2.97 -0.61 -19.96
N LYS A 102 3.41 0.64 -20.14
CA LYS A 102 3.36 1.30 -21.44
C LYS A 102 4.22 0.58 -22.47
N TRP A 103 5.41 0.13 -22.09
CA TRP A 103 6.28 -0.66 -22.96
C TRP A 103 5.66 -2.01 -23.34
N LEU A 104 4.93 -2.65 -22.42
CA LEU A 104 4.16 -3.87 -22.69
C LEU A 104 2.87 -3.65 -23.51
N GLY A 105 2.44 -2.40 -23.72
CA GLY A 105 1.19 -2.10 -24.44
C GLY A 105 -0.09 -2.45 -23.69
N ILE A 106 -0.02 -2.56 -22.35
CA ILE A 106 -1.18 -2.88 -21.50
C ILE A 106 -1.77 -1.65 -20.78
N LEU A 107 -1.20 -0.47 -21.04
CA LEU A 107 -1.62 0.82 -20.48
C LEU A 107 -2.58 1.55 -21.43
#